data_AF-A0AAV6YRR8-F1
#
_entry.id   AF-A0AAV6YRR8-F1
#
_cell.length_a   1.000
_cell.length_b   1.000
_cell.length_c   1.000
_cell.angle_alpha   90.00
_cell.angle_beta   90.00
_cell.angle_gamma   90.00
#
_symmetry.space_group_name_H-M   'P 1'
#
loop_
_entity.id
_entity.type
_entity.pdbx_description
1 polymer ?
#
loop_
_entity_poly.entity_id
_entity_poly.type
_entity_poly.pdbx_seq_one_letter_code
_entity_poly.pdbx_strand_id
1 'polypeptide(L)'
;MHRLPGPQQSMYKHLHFLKQYMLYEIRQHQKNPAAEPQDVIDYYLEQISKTQDDPSSTVDEENLIQVLVDFVLAGFETVTSTLRWGLLYMAVNQDVQVNAQKEIDAIVESIENLQYEHRTKLPYTNAVIHEIQRVSNVVPNGLPRLCTQDIKLQEYSIKKLNGS
;
A
#
# COMPACT_ATOMS: atom_id res chain seq x y z
N MET A 1 -9.29 25.60 2.58
CA MET A 1 -10.64 25.08 2.26
C MET A 1 -11.46 24.93 3.56
N HIS A 2 -12.06 26.01 4.06
CA HIS A 2 -12.87 26.00 5.30
C HIS A 2 -14.39 26.11 5.05
N ARG A 3 -14.84 25.98 3.79
CA ARG A 3 -16.16 26.47 3.39
C ARG A 3 -17.33 25.51 3.69
N LEU A 4 -17.09 24.23 4.00
CA LEU A 4 -18.14 23.25 4.33
C LEU A 4 -17.80 22.45 5.60
N PRO A 5 -18.64 22.47 6.65
CA PRO A 5 -18.50 21.60 7.82
C PRO A 5 -18.77 20.13 7.47
N GLY A 6 -18.14 19.18 8.18
CA GLY A 6 -18.41 17.74 8.03
C GLY A 6 -17.19 16.83 8.25
N PRO A 7 -17.38 15.50 8.15
CA PRO A 7 -16.33 14.48 8.39
C PRO A 7 -15.05 14.68 7.55
N GLN A 8 -15.18 15.26 6.35
CA GLN A 8 -14.06 15.62 5.48
C GLN A 8 -13.05 16.55 6.17
N GLN A 9 -13.49 17.43 7.07
CA GLN A 9 -12.58 18.27 7.83
C GLN A 9 -11.69 17.47 8.77
N SER A 10 -12.24 16.40 9.35
CA SER A 10 -11.45 15.46 10.16
C SER A 10 -10.42 14.75 9.28
N MET A 11 -10.82 14.24 8.11
CA MET A 11 -9.91 13.62 7.15
C MET A 11 -8.75 14.56 6.77
N TYR A 12 -9.04 15.84 6.46
CA TYR A 12 -7.99 16.82 6.15
C TYR A 12 -7.03 17.06 7.32
N LYS A 13 -7.53 17.07 8.56
CA LYS A 13 -6.67 17.19 9.76
C LYS A 13 -5.72 15.99 9.88
N HIS A 14 -6.21 14.77 9.67
CA HIS A 14 -5.37 13.56 9.72
C HIS A 14 -4.36 13.51 8.58
N LEU A 15 -4.75 13.87 7.35
CA LEU A 15 -3.83 13.97 6.22
C LEU A 15 -2.77 15.05 6.44
N HIS A 16 -3.15 16.20 7.01
CA HIS A 16 -2.20 17.24 7.37
C HIS A 16 -1.20 16.73 8.42
N PHE A 17 -1.68 16.06 9.47
CA PHE A 17 -0.80 15.44 10.47
C PHE A 17 0.18 14.44 9.83
N LEU A 18 -0.32 13.56 8.95
CA LEU A 18 0.52 12.57 8.27
C LEU A 18 1.59 13.25 7.42
N LYS A 19 1.24 14.29 6.65
CA LYS A 19 2.21 15.07 5.87
C LYS A 19 3.29 15.72 6.76
N GLN A 20 2.90 16.29 7.90
CA GLN A 20 3.87 16.87 8.84
C GLN A 20 4.80 15.81 9.43
N TYR A 21 4.30 14.61 9.68
CA TYR A 21 5.11 13.49 10.13
C TYR A 21 6.09 13.01 9.05
N MET A 22 5.66 12.88 7.79
CA MET A 22 6.56 12.54 6.68
C MET A 22 7.65 13.59 6.48
N LEU A 23 7.29 14.88 6.57
CA LEU A 23 8.26 15.97 6.56
C LEU A 23 9.28 15.84 7.70
N TYR A 24 8.81 15.51 8.90
CA TYR A 24 9.70 15.28 10.03
C TYR A 24 10.71 14.15 9.74
N GLU A 25 10.25 13.00 9.23
CA GLU A 25 11.12 11.86 8.89
C GLU A 25 12.12 12.22 7.78
N ILE A 26 11.69 12.90 6.71
CA ILE A 26 12.58 13.38 5.64
C ILE A 26 13.68 14.28 6.23
N ARG A 27 13.31 15.20 7.13
CA ARG A 27 14.28 16.09 7.79
C ARG A 27 15.26 15.34 8.69
N GLN A 28 14.87 14.21 9.29
CA GLN A 28 15.81 13.37 10.06
C GLN A 28 16.85 12.73 9.15
N HIS A 29 16.44 12.18 8.01
CA HIS A 29 17.34 11.58 7.01
C HIS A 29 18.30 12.64 6.43
N GLN A 30 17.81 13.85 6.14
CA GLN A 30 18.67 14.95 5.69
C GLN A 30 19.68 15.42 6.75
N LYS A 31 19.33 15.38 8.05
CA LYS A 31 20.23 15.77 9.14
C LYS A 31 21.29 14.73 9.45
N ASN A 32 20.93 13.45 9.33
CA ASN A 32 21.80 12.32 9.65
C ASN A 32 21.89 11.38 8.43
N PRO A 33 22.50 11.83 7.32
CA PRO A 33 22.56 11.01 6.11
C PRO A 33 23.37 9.74 6.36
N ALA A 34 22.80 8.60 5.97
CA ALA A 34 23.50 7.32 6.01
C ALA A 34 24.63 7.27 4.95
N ALA A 35 25.65 6.45 5.20
CA ALA A 35 26.73 6.24 4.24
C ALA A 35 26.26 5.57 2.93
N GLU A 36 25.22 4.73 3.04
CA GLU A 36 24.52 4.10 1.92
C GLU A 36 23.01 4.21 2.14
N PRO A 37 22.19 4.39 1.09
CA PRO A 37 20.74 4.51 1.23
C PRO A 37 20.11 3.28 1.89
N GLN A 38 19.38 3.48 2.99
CA GLN A 38 18.83 2.38 3.80
C GLN A 38 17.36 2.12 3.51
N ASP A 39 16.62 3.17 3.13
CA ASP A 39 15.19 3.08 2.86
C ASP A 39 14.75 3.99 1.71
N VAL A 40 13.43 3.99 1.44
CA VAL A 40 12.84 4.75 0.34
C VAL A 40 13.14 6.24 0.43
N ILE A 41 13.26 6.82 1.63
CA ILE A 41 13.53 8.25 1.81
C ILE A 41 14.94 8.53 1.32
N ASP A 42 15.93 7.76 1.77
CA ASP A 42 17.33 7.94 1.33
C ASP A 42 17.47 7.77 -0.19
N TYR A 43 16.90 6.69 -0.74
CA TYR A 43 16.96 6.45 -2.19
C TYR A 43 16.32 7.59 -2.96
N TYR A 44 15.19 8.13 -2.50
CA TYR A 44 14.52 9.22 -3.19
C TYR A 44 15.30 10.54 -3.07
N LEU A 45 15.88 10.85 -1.92
CA LEU A 45 16.75 12.02 -1.74
C LEU A 45 17.98 11.96 -2.65
N GLU A 46 18.56 10.78 -2.84
CA GLU A 46 19.64 10.57 -3.81
C GLU A 46 19.17 10.83 -5.25
N GLN A 47 17.95 10.39 -5.61
CA GLN A 47 17.37 10.67 -6.93
C GLN A 47 17.06 12.15 -7.16
N ILE A 48 16.59 12.87 -6.14
CA ILE A 48 16.43 14.33 -6.20
C ILE A 48 17.78 14.97 -6.55
N SER A 49 18.84 14.56 -5.86
CA SER A 49 20.20 15.10 -6.10
C SER A 49 20.70 14.81 -7.52
N LYS A 50 20.39 13.62 -8.07
CA LYS A 50 20.78 13.23 -9.44
C LYS A 50 19.99 13.96 -10.54
N THR A 51 18.79 14.42 -10.24
CA THR A 51 17.87 15.02 -11.24
C THR A 51 17.70 16.52 -11.08
N GLN A 52 18.47 17.16 -10.18
CA GLN A 52 18.36 18.59 -9.86
C GLN A 52 18.52 19.53 -11.08
N ASP A 53 19.28 19.11 -12.10
CA ASP A 53 19.56 19.90 -13.30
C ASP A 53 18.58 19.61 -14.45
N ASP A 54 17.65 18.66 -14.26
CA ASP A 54 16.62 18.32 -15.24
C ASP A 54 15.32 19.11 -14.95
N PRO A 55 14.99 20.13 -15.75
CA PRO A 55 13.78 20.92 -15.56
C PRO A 55 12.48 20.14 -15.84
N SER A 56 12.57 18.93 -16.41
CA SER A 56 11.44 18.04 -16.62
C SER A 56 11.25 17.01 -15.51
N SER A 57 12.16 16.95 -14.54
CA SER A 57 12.06 16.04 -13.40
C SER A 57 10.85 16.39 -12.54
N THR A 58 10.05 15.37 -12.23
CA THR A 58 9.00 15.43 -11.21
C THR A 58 9.47 14.84 -9.88
N VAL A 59 10.76 14.60 -9.71
CA VAL A 59 11.33 13.98 -8.51
C VAL A 59 11.78 15.11 -7.58
N ASP A 60 10.92 15.47 -6.64
CA ASP A 60 11.14 16.57 -5.69
C ASP A 60 10.64 16.22 -4.28
N GLU A 61 10.92 17.09 -3.30
CA GLU A 61 10.54 16.86 -1.89
C GLU A 61 9.01 16.83 -1.71
N GLU A 62 8.23 17.59 -2.48
CA GLU A 62 6.78 17.59 -2.38
C GLU A 62 6.20 16.25 -2.83
N ASN A 63 6.70 15.71 -3.94
CA ASN A 63 6.33 14.40 -4.45
C ASN A 63 6.82 13.27 -3.54
N LEU A 64 7.99 13.40 -2.90
CA LEU A 64 8.42 12.44 -1.88
C LEU A 64 7.42 12.37 -0.72
N ILE A 65 6.96 13.51 -0.19
CA ILE A 65 5.93 13.52 0.86
C ILE A 65 4.68 12.79 0.41
N GLN A 66 4.25 12.99 -0.84
CA GLN A 66 3.06 12.33 -1.37
C GLN A 66 3.26 10.83 -1.56
N VAL A 67 4.41 10.39 -2.06
CA VAL A 67 4.76 8.96 -2.15
C VAL A 67 4.69 8.28 -0.78
N LEU A 68 5.24 8.92 0.26
CA LEU A 68 5.20 8.38 1.62
C LEU A 68 3.78 8.33 2.19
N VAL A 69 2.98 9.37 1.95
CA VAL A 69 1.56 9.38 2.32
C VAL A 69 0.80 8.25 1.63
N ASP A 70 1.02 8.06 0.33
CA ASP A 70 0.38 7.01 -0.46
C ASP A 70 0.77 5.61 0.03
N PHE A 71 2.04 5.39 0.40
CA PHE A 71 2.48 4.12 1.00
C PHE A 71 1.74 3.81 2.29
N VAL A 72 1.56 4.79 3.17
CA VAL A 72 0.82 4.58 4.42
C VAL A 72 -0.66 4.33 4.14
N LEU A 73 -1.30 5.14 3.30
CA LEU A 73 -2.74 5.00 3.03
C LEU A 73 -3.06 3.69 2.31
N ALA A 74 -2.31 3.34 1.28
CA ALA A 74 -2.52 2.13 0.51
C ALA A 74 -2.10 0.87 1.28
N GLY A 75 -0.98 0.93 2.02
CA GLY A 75 -0.38 -0.24 2.67
C GLY A 75 -0.93 -0.56 4.05
N PHE A 76 -1.45 0.42 4.79
CA PHE A 76 -1.85 0.17 6.18
C PHE A 76 -3.29 -0.29 6.32
N GLU A 77 -4.25 0.50 5.83
CA GLU A 77 -5.68 0.22 6.03
C GLU A 77 -6.07 -1.08 5.34
N THR A 78 -5.66 -1.26 4.07
CA THR A 78 -6.09 -2.40 3.25
C THR A 78 -5.57 -3.73 3.81
N VAL A 79 -4.31 -3.77 4.27
CA VAL A 79 -3.70 -4.94 4.89
C VAL A 79 -4.34 -5.21 6.25
N THR A 80 -4.53 -4.18 7.08
CA THR A 80 -5.20 -4.32 8.39
C THR A 80 -6.61 -4.89 8.23
N SER A 81 -7.38 -4.36 7.29
CA SER A 81 -8.74 -4.83 7.00
C SER A 81 -8.74 -6.27 6.48
N THR A 82 -7.79 -6.64 5.61
CA THR A 82 -7.61 -8.03 5.15
C THR A 82 -7.29 -8.98 6.31
N LEU A 83 -6.38 -8.60 7.21
CA LEU A 83 -6.01 -9.41 8.37
C LEU A 83 -7.18 -9.58 9.35
N ARG A 84 -7.95 -8.51 9.59
CA ARG A 84 -9.17 -8.58 10.42
C ARG A 84 -10.17 -9.59 9.86
N TRP A 85 -10.41 -9.56 8.55
CA TRP A 85 -11.25 -10.56 7.89
C TRP A 85 -10.65 -11.96 7.98
N GLY A 86 -9.35 -12.11 7.79
CA GLY A 86 -8.66 -13.39 7.94
C GLY A 86 -8.86 -14.01 9.32
N LEU A 87 -8.65 -13.23 10.39
CA LEU A 87 -8.89 -13.68 11.76
C LEU A 87 -10.36 -14.06 11.99
N LEU A 88 -11.30 -13.24 11.49
CA LEU A 88 -12.72 -13.54 11.58
C LEU A 88 -13.04 -14.87 10.87
N TYR A 89 -12.57 -15.07 9.63
CA TYR A 89 -12.85 -16.29 8.87
C TYR A 89 -12.24 -17.54 9.51
N MET A 90 -11.04 -17.43 10.10
CA MET A 90 -10.47 -18.52 10.88
C MET A 90 -11.32 -18.84 12.12
N ALA A 91 -11.82 -17.81 12.81
CA ALA A 91 -12.66 -18.01 14.00
C ALA A 91 -13.98 -18.74 13.68
N VAL A 92 -14.63 -18.47 12.54
CA VAL A 92 -15.86 -19.17 12.12
C VAL A 92 -15.62 -20.50 11.40
N ASN A 93 -14.44 -20.73 10.80
CA ASN A 93 -14.11 -21.96 10.06
C ASN A 93 -12.93 -22.68 10.73
N GLN A 94 -13.21 -23.27 11.90
CA GLN A 94 -12.21 -23.90 12.76
C GLN A 94 -11.48 -25.07 12.08
N ASP A 95 -12.15 -25.80 11.19
CA ASP A 95 -11.55 -26.88 10.39
C ASP A 95 -10.49 -26.34 9.42
N VAL A 96 -10.77 -25.22 8.76
CA VAL A 96 -9.81 -24.53 7.87
C VAL A 96 -8.60 -24.05 8.67
N GLN A 97 -8.83 -23.45 9.84
CA GLN A 97 -7.77 -23.00 10.74
C GLN A 97 -6.85 -24.17 11.16
N VAL A 98 -7.44 -25.27 11.62
CA VAL A 98 -6.70 -26.48 12.05
C VAL A 98 -5.89 -27.07 10.89
N ASN A 99 -6.46 -27.12 9.69
CA ASN A 99 -5.77 -27.68 8.54
C ASN A 99 -4.60 -26.79 8.07
N ALA A 100 -4.78 -25.46 8.08
CA ALA A 100 -3.69 -24.53 7.77
C ALA A 100 -2.57 -24.63 8.81
N GLN A 101 -2.91 -24.72 10.09
CA GLN A 101 -1.92 -24.91 11.15
C GLN A 101 -1.14 -26.23 11.00
N LYS A 102 -1.83 -27.34 10.74
CA LYS A 102 -1.18 -28.64 10.49
C LYS A 102 -0.22 -28.60 9.31
N GLU A 103 -0.57 -27.89 8.23
CA GLU A 103 0.33 -27.74 7.08
C GLU A 103 1.58 -26.94 7.45
N ILE A 104 1.41 -25.85 8.20
CA ILE A 104 2.53 -25.03 8.70
C ILE A 104 3.44 -25.86 9.59
N ASP A 105 2.90 -26.54 10.60
CA ASP A 105 3.67 -27.35 11.56
C ASP A 105 4.43 -28.50 10.89
N ALA A 106 3.93 -29.01 9.75
CA ALA A 106 4.60 -30.07 8.99
C ALA A 106 5.83 -29.60 8.21
N ILE A 107 5.94 -28.30 7.91
CA ILE A 107 7.00 -27.72 7.07
C ILE A 107 7.93 -26.83 7.87
N VAL A 108 7.38 -26.16 8.88
CA VAL A 108 8.04 -25.11 9.66
C VAL A 108 8.18 -25.61 11.09
N GLU A 109 9.41 -25.97 11.48
CA GLU A 109 9.69 -26.51 12.83
C GLU A 109 9.41 -25.50 13.95
N SER A 110 9.59 -24.20 13.66
CA SER A 110 9.34 -23.08 14.57
C SER A 110 8.97 -21.85 13.77
N ILE A 111 8.09 -21.01 14.31
CA ILE A 111 7.69 -19.74 13.68
C ILE A 111 8.90 -18.80 13.45
N GLU A 112 9.95 -18.92 14.26
CA GLU A 112 11.20 -18.17 14.10
C GLU A 112 11.93 -18.51 12.79
N ASN A 113 11.67 -19.70 12.23
CA ASN A 113 12.23 -20.18 10.98
C ASN A 113 11.32 -19.89 9.77
N LEU A 114 10.17 -19.23 9.98
CA LEU A 114 9.25 -18.93 8.88
C LEU A 114 9.83 -17.85 7.95
N GLN A 115 10.26 -18.30 6.79
CA GLN A 115 10.72 -17.46 5.68
C GLN A 115 9.73 -17.46 4.51
N TYR A 116 9.82 -16.45 3.63
CA TYR A 116 8.93 -16.30 2.48
C TYR A 116 8.99 -17.49 1.51
N GLU A 117 10.14 -18.14 1.40
CA GLU A 117 10.39 -19.30 0.54
C GLU A 117 9.49 -20.49 0.90
N HIS A 118 9.11 -20.63 2.18
CA HIS A 118 8.18 -21.67 2.64
C HIS A 118 6.80 -21.54 2.03
N ARG A 119 6.40 -20.35 1.56
CA ARG A 119 5.10 -20.13 0.88
C ARG A 119 4.87 -21.12 -0.25
N THR A 120 5.91 -21.48 -1.00
CA THR A 120 5.82 -22.44 -2.11
C THR A 120 5.52 -23.88 -1.65
N LYS A 121 5.86 -24.20 -0.40
CA LYS A 121 5.62 -25.49 0.23
C LYS A 121 4.29 -25.54 0.98
N LEU A 122 3.59 -24.42 1.15
CA LEU A 122 2.35 -24.28 1.91
C LEU A 122 1.13 -24.03 0.98
N PRO A 123 0.78 -24.96 0.06
CA PRO A 123 -0.27 -24.73 -0.92
C PRO A 123 -1.66 -24.49 -0.29
N TYR A 124 -2.02 -25.18 0.80
CA TYR A 124 -3.31 -25.02 1.46
C TYR A 124 -3.39 -23.66 2.17
N THR A 125 -2.39 -23.30 2.96
CA THR A 125 -2.30 -22.00 3.64
C THR A 125 -2.32 -20.86 2.63
N ASN A 126 -1.59 -21.01 1.52
CA ASN A 126 -1.60 -20.03 0.44
C ASN A 126 -3.01 -19.95 -0.19
N ALA A 127 -3.69 -21.06 -0.43
CA ALA A 127 -5.08 -21.06 -0.93
C ALA A 127 -6.04 -20.36 0.04
N VAL A 128 -5.88 -20.56 1.36
CA VAL A 128 -6.68 -19.88 2.38
C VAL A 128 -6.45 -18.37 2.35
N ILE A 129 -5.21 -17.89 2.23
CA ILE A 129 -4.90 -16.46 2.09
C ILE A 129 -5.58 -15.87 0.84
N HIS A 130 -5.52 -16.57 -0.30
CA HIS A 130 -6.20 -16.12 -1.52
C HIS A 130 -7.71 -16.07 -1.35
N GLU A 131 -8.30 -17.06 -0.67
CA GLU A 131 -9.73 -17.10 -0.44
C GLU A 131 -10.20 -15.99 0.52
N ILE A 132 -9.41 -15.70 1.56
CA ILE A 132 -9.65 -14.53 2.43
C ILE A 132 -9.69 -13.26 1.58
N GLN A 133 -8.70 -13.03 0.71
CA GLN A 133 -8.68 -11.84 -0.14
C GLN A 133 -9.88 -11.79 -1.10
N ARG A 134 -10.23 -12.92 -1.73
CA ARG A 134 -11.34 -13.04 -2.67
C ARG A 134 -12.69 -12.71 -2.02
N VAL A 135 -12.94 -13.24 -0.82
CA VAL A 135 -14.23 -13.08 -0.14
C VAL A 135 -14.32 -11.75 0.60
N SER A 136 -13.22 -11.28 1.22
CA SER A 136 -13.21 -9.99 1.94
C SER A 136 -13.45 -8.80 1.03
N ASN A 137 -12.93 -8.86 -0.20
CA ASN A 137 -13.08 -7.84 -1.24
C ASN A 137 -12.94 -6.40 -0.69
N VAL A 138 -11.84 -6.12 0.00
CA VAL A 138 -11.62 -4.87 0.79
C VAL A 138 -11.79 -3.60 -0.04
N VAL A 139 -11.49 -3.66 -1.34
CA VAL A 139 -11.66 -2.52 -2.28
C VAL A 139 -12.55 -2.96 -3.45
N PRO A 140 -13.88 -3.06 -3.25
CA PRO A 140 -14.77 -3.78 -4.17
C PRO A 140 -14.94 -3.12 -5.53
N ASN A 141 -14.77 -1.79 -5.60
CA ASN A 141 -14.92 -1.01 -6.84
C ASN A 141 -13.57 -0.61 -7.45
N GLY A 142 -12.44 -1.04 -6.87
CA GLY A 142 -11.12 -0.55 -7.24
C GLY A 142 -10.97 0.97 -7.09
N LEU A 143 -9.90 1.50 -7.68
CA LEU A 143 -9.73 2.95 -7.88
C LEU A 143 -10.30 3.35 -9.24
N PRO A 144 -10.98 4.50 -9.36
CA PRO A 144 -11.44 5.03 -10.63
C PRO A 144 -10.29 5.13 -11.64
N ARG A 145 -10.52 4.66 -12.86
CA ARG A 145 -9.56 4.77 -13.97
C ARG A 145 -10.10 5.72 -15.03
N LEU A 146 -9.21 6.50 -15.63
CA LEU A 146 -9.51 7.39 -16.75
C LEU A 146 -8.73 6.94 -17.99
N CYS A 147 -9.34 7.09 -19.17
CA CYS A 147 -8.67 6.81 -20.44
C CYS A 147 -7.62 7.88 -20.74
N THR A 148 -6.39 7.45 -21.03
CA THR A 148 -5.27 8.35 -21.39
C THR A 148 -5.39 8.89 -22.83
N GLN A 149 -6.20 8.23 -23.66
CA GLN A 149 -6.55 8.60 -25.03
C GLN A 149 -7.96 8.10 -25.37
N ASP A 150 -8.55 8.62 -26.44
CA ASP A 150 -9.82 8.11 -26.97
C ASP A 150 -9.68 6.63 -27.33
N ILE A 151 -10.61 5.79 -26.85
CA ILE A 151 -10.61 4.36 -27.12
C ILE A 151 -12.01 3.90 -27.56
N LYS A 152 -12.04 2.99 -28.53
CA LYS A 152 -13.25 2.25 -28.87
C LYS A 152 -13.23 0.91 -28.12
N LEU A 153 -14.13 0.74 -27.16
CA LEU A 153 -14.33 -0.50 -26.44
C LEU A 153 -15.60 -1.15 -26.96
N GLN A 154 -15.44 -2.22 -27.76
CA GLN A 154 -16.54 -2.84 -28.50
C GLN A 154 -17.28 -1.81 -29.37
N GLU A 155 -18.56 -1.58 -29.12
CA GLU A 155 -19.40 -0.59 -29.82
C GLU A 155 -19.33 0.81 -29.20
N TYR A 156 -18.78 0.95 -27.99
CA TYR A 156 -18.73 2.20 -27.25
C TYR A 156 -17.46 2.98 -27.55
N SER A 157 -17.62 4.29 -27.78
CA SER A 157 -16.50 5.23 -27.86
C SER A 157 -16.32 5.93 -26.51
N ILE A 158 -15.21 5.66 -25.85
CA ILE A 158 -14.83 6.27 -24.57
C ILE A 158 -13.80 7.36 -24.86
N LYS A 159 -14.14 8.60 -24.53
CA LYS A 159 -13.26 9.75 -24.76
C LYS A 159 -12.24 9.89 -23.65
N LYS A 160 -11.05 10.38 -24.01
CA LYS A 160 -10.10 10.93 -23.05
C LYS A 160 -10.81 12.04 -22.26
N LEU A 161 -10.81 11.92 -20.94
CA LEU A 161 -11.28 13.02 -20.09
C LEU A 161 -10.21 14.11 -20.14
N ASN A 162 -10.49 15.23 -20.82
CA ASN A 162 -9.64 16.41 -20.72
C ASN A 162 -9.88 17.00 -19.32
N GLY A 163 -8.88 16.92 -18.45
CA GLY A 163 -8.98 17.44 -17.08
C GLY A 163 -9.35 18.92 -17.06
N SER A 164 -10.26 19.28 -16.16
CA SER A 164 -10.57 20.65 -15.74
C SER A 164 -9.44 21.26 -14.95
#